data_AF-A0A7X7J2M4-F1
#
_entry.id   AF-A0A7X7J2M4-F1
#
_cell.length_a   1.000
_cell.length_b   1.000
_cell.length_c   1.000
_cell.angle_alpha   90.00
_cell.angle_beta   90.00
_cell.angle_gamma   90.00
#
_symmetry.space_group_name_H-M   'P 1'
#
loop_
_entity.id
_entity.type
_entity.pdbx_description
1 polymer ?
#
loop_
_entity_poly.entity_id
_entity_poly.type
_entity_poly.pdbx_seq_one_letter_code
_entity_poly.pdbx_strand_id
1 'polypeptide(L)'
;MSLIVPLVVASLAVAAPAQASGDSVAGAEPVARFEPTWESLERYQVPQWYLDGKFGIFIHWGVYSVPAFGNEWYPRNMYLQDSKEFKHHLAKYGPHTKFGYKDFIPQFKAEKFDPNHWAEVFRKAGAKFIVPVAEHHDGFAMYDCSLSPWCAAKMGPKRDIVGELAAAVRKQGMVFGLSSHRAEHWWFFDGGMKFDSDVKDPQYASLYGPAQPEKASHPDKAFLDDWLARTRELVDKYQPQLVWFDWWIQQPEFAPYLQEFAAYYYNKGAEWK
;
A
#
# COMPACT_ATOMS: atom_id res chain seq x y z
N MET A 1 20.26 -7.63 0.36
CA MET A 1 19.91 -7.09 -0.98
C MET A 1 18.39 -7.11 -1.03
N SER A 2 17.74 -5.98 -0.72
CA SER A 2 16.28 -5.89 -0.63
C SER A 2 15.71 -5.92 -2.03
N LEU A 3 15.20 -7.08 -2.43
CA LEU A 3 14.46 -7.24 -3.67
C LEU A 3 13.06 -6.64 -3.47
N ILE A 4 12.61 -5.87 -4.44
CA ILE A 4 11.31 -5.16 -4.45
C ILE A 4 10.53 -5.75 -5.63
N VAL A 5 9.21 -5.98 -5.46
CA VAL A 5 8.39 -6.63 -6.49
C VAL A 5 7.29 -5.67 -6.98
N PRO A 6 7.47 -4.98 -8.11
CA PRO A 6 6.41 -4.22 -8.76
C PRO A 6 5.57 -5.13 -9.68
N LEU A 7 4.24 -5.06 -9.56
CA LEU A 7 3.29 -5.62 -10.53
C LEU A 7 2.59 -4.46 -11.26
N VAL A 8 2.65 -4.45 -12.59
CA VAL A 8 2.07 -3.40 -13.43
C VAL A 8 0.91 -3.98 -14.21
N VAL A 9 -0.13 -3.20 -14.54
CA VAL A 9 -1.19 -3.58 -15.48
C VAL A 9 -1.33 -2.55 -16.61
N ALA A 10 -1.53 -3.04 -17.83
CA ALA A 10 -2.04 -2.25 -18.95
C ALA A 10 -3.50 -1.84 -18.66
N SER A 11 -3.79 -0.55 -18.62
CA SER A 11 -5.14 -0.06 -18.90
C SER A 11 -5.13 0.44 -20.34
N LEU A 12 -6.10 -0.01 -21.15
CA LEU A 12 -6.36 0.53 -22.47
C LEU A 12 -7.01 1.91 -22.32
N ALA A 13 -6.28 2.88 -21.76
CA ALA A 13 -6.72 4.27 -21.79
C ALA A 13 -6.68 4.74 -23.25
N VAL A 14 -7.82 4.64 -23.95
CA VAL A 14 -7.99 5.26 -25.26
C VAL A 14 -7.98 6.76 -25.04
N ALA A 15 -6.82 7.38 -25.17
CA ALA A 15 -6.75 8.81 -25.44
C ALA A 15 -7.43 9.02 -26.80
N ALA A 16 -8.65 9.57 -26.80
CA ALA A 16 -9.35 9.89 -28.03
C ALA A 16 -8.55 10.92 -28.83
N PRO A 17 -8.07 10.61 -30.04
CA PRO A 17 -7.60 11.63 -30.96
C PRO A 17 -8.80 12.12 -31.80
N ALA A 18 -8.69 13.37 -32.26
CA ALA A 18 -9.60 13.94 -33.24
C ALA A 18 -9.68 13.07 -34.51
N GLN A 19 -10.87 13.02 -35.10
CA GLN A 19 -11.24 12.23 -36.27
C GLN A 19 -10.25 12.36 -37.44
N ALA A 20 -9.82 11.21 -37.99
CA ALA A 20 -9.66 11.02 -39.43
C ALA A 20 -9.73 9.52 -39.80
N SER A 21 -10.69 9.21 -40.67
CA SER A 21 -10.84 8.11 -41.63
C SER A 21 -10.08 6.78 -41.44
N GLY A 22 -10.88 5.72 -41.25
CA GLY A 22 -10.94 4.57 -42.17
C GLY A 22 -9.71 3.67 -42.28
N ASP A 23 -9.60 2.71 -41.36
CA ASP A 23 -9.22 1.33 -41.66
C ASP A 23 -9.73 0.43 -40.53
N SER A 24 -10.31 -0.72 -40.89
CA SER A 24 -10.86 -1.69 -39.95
C SER A 24 -9.73 -2.36 -39.18
N VAL A 25 -9.52 -1.97 -37.93
CA VAL A 25 -8.58 -2.67 -37.04
C VAL A 25 -9.24 -3.98 -36.61
N ALA A 26 -8.65 -5.09 -37.05
CA ALA A 26 -8.96 -6.42 -36.56
C ALA A 26 -8.95 -6.41 -35.03
N GLY A 27 -10.04 -6.88 -34.42
CA GLY A 27 -10.17 -6.96 -32.96
C GLY A 27 -8.99 -7.73 -32.37
N ALA A 28 -8.35 -7.17 -31.35
CA ALA A 28 -7.33 -7.88 -30.60
C ALA A 28 -7.96 -9.18 -30.06
N GLU A 29 -7.32 -10.32 -30.35
CA GLU A 29 -7.66 -11.61 -29.75
C GLU A 29 -7.78 -11.46 -28.23
N PRO A 30 -8.77 -12.08 -27.57
CA PRO A 30 -8.88 -12.02 -26.12
C PRO A 30 -7.60 -12.57 -25.50
N VAL A 31 -6.93 -11.76 -24.68
CA VAL A 31 -5.78 -12.23 -23.89
C VAL A 31 -6.24 -13.44 -23.10
N ALA A 32 -5.62 -14.60 -23.34
CA ALA A 32 -5.94 -15.82 -22.60
C ALA A 32 -5.84 -15.54 -21.10
N ARG A 33 -6.90 -15.91 -20.36
CA ARG A 33 -7.01 -15.69 -18.92
C ARG A 33 -5.75 -16.18 -18.19
N PHE A 34 -5.27 -15.41 -17.24
CA PHE A 34 -4.16 -15.79 -16.39
C PHE A 34 -4.62 -16.76 -15.31
N GLU A 35 -3.95 -17.90 -15.21
CA GLU A 35 -4.06 -18.85 -14.11
C GLU A 35 -3.00 -18.56 -13.03
N PRO A 36 -3.22 -18.95 -11.76
CA PRO A 36 -2.27 -18.71 -10.67
C PRO A 36 -1.08 -19.68 -10.71
N THR A 37 -0.37 -19.72 -11.84
CA THR A 37 0.85 -20.51 -12.04
C THR A 37 1.91 -19.65 -12.71
N TRP A 38 3.19 -19.89 -12.40
CA TRP A 38 4.28 -19.12 -13.01
C TRP A 38 4.29 -19.22 -14.54
N GLU A 39 4.06 -20.41 -15.08
CA GLU A 39 3.94 -20.65 -16.52
C GLU A 39 2.87 -19.74 -17.18
N SER A 40 1.72 -19.55 -16.51
CA SER A 40 0.69 -18.65 -17.02
C SER A 40 1.07 -17.18 -16.85
N LEU A 41 1.67 -16.81 -15.71
CA LEU A 41 1.96 -15.42 -15.34
C LEU A 41 3.15 -14.83 -16.11
N GLU A 42 4.11 -15.65 -16.52
CA GLU A 42 5.25 -15.25 -17.35
C GLU A 42 4.83 -14.75 -18.74
N ARG A 43 3.60 -15.04 -19.17
CA ARG A 43 3.03 -14.49 -20.41
C ARG A 43 2.71 -12.99 -20.31
N TYR A 44 2.72 -12.42 -19.10
CA TYR A 44 2.43 -11.01 -18.88
C TYR A 44 3.50 -10.12 -19.52
N GLN A 45 3.07 -9.09 -20.26
CA GLN A 45 3.96 -8.09 -20.85
C GLN A 45 3.85 -6.78 -20.10
N VAL A 46 5.00 -6.23 -19.70
CA VAL A 46 5.07 -4.90 -19.09
C VAL A 46 4.48 -3.87 -20.07
N PRO A 47 3.52 -3.04 -19.63
CA PRO A 47 2.80 -2.16 -20.53
C PRO A 47 3.69 -1.01 -21.01
N GLN A 48 3.48 -0.59 -22.26
CA GLN A 48 4.30 0.44 -22.89
C GLN A 48 4.30 1.76 -22.10
N TRP A 49 3.17 2.15 -21.49
CA TRP A 49 3.09 3.35 -20.67
C TRP A 49 4.11 3.36 -19.53
N TYR A 50 4.41 2.19 -18.93
CA TYR A 50 5.35 2.08 -17.82
C TYR A 50 6.80 2.17 -18.32
N LEU A 51 7.07 1.50 -19.45
CA LEU A 51 8.35 1.62 -20.13
C LEU A 51 8.62 3.08 -20.52
N ASP A 52 7.63 3.82 -21.01
CA ASP A 52 7.73 5.23 -21.39
C ASP A 52 7.67 6.19 -20.19
N GLY A 53 7.16 5.72 -19.05
CA GLY A 53 6.90 6.53 -17.87
C GLY A 53 8.16 7.17 -17.29
N LYS A 54 9.27 6.41 -17.23
CA LYS A 54 10.63 6.76 -16.73
C LYS A 54 10.73 7.35 -15.32
N PHE A 55 9.82 8.23 -14.92
CA PHE A 55 9.81 8.97 -13.67
C PHE A 55 8.42 8.94 -13.03
N GLY A 56 8.39 8.55 -11.76
CA GLY A 56 7.21 8.59 -10.91
C GLY A 56 7.55 9.03 -9.50
N ILE A 57 6.52 9.37 -8.73
CA ILE A 57 6.65 9.84 -7.34
C ILE A 57 6.06 8.81 -6.41
N PHE A 58 6.86 8.38 -5.43
CA PHE A 58 6.45 7.48 -4.36
C PHE A 58 6.19 8.30 -3.08
N ILE A 59 5.12 7.99 -2.34
CA ILE A 59 4.71 8.79 -1.18
C ILE A 59 4.54 7.92 0.06
N HIS A 60 5.50 8.01 0.99
CA HIS A 60 5.35 7.54 2.37
C HIS A 60 4.71 8.62 3.22
N TRP A 61 3.41 8.51 3.46
CA TRP A 61 2.66 9.42 4.31
C TRP A 61 1.54 8.68 5.03
N GLY A 62 1.46 8.84 6.36
CA GLY A 62 0.47 8.16 7.20
C GLY A 62 0.58 8.58 8.65
N VAL A 63 0.03 7.78 9.57
CA VAL A 63 0.04 8.08 11.01
C VAL A 63 1.48 8.19 11.55
N TYR A 64 2.41 7.40 11.01
CA TYR A 64 3.85 7.47 11.29
C TYR A 64 4.49 8.83 10.97
N SER A 65 3.83 9.70 10.19
CA SER A 65 4.29 11.06 9.92
C SER A 65 3.96 12.05 11.04
N VAL A 66 2.98 11.75 11.92
CA VAL A 66 2.58 12.62 13.05
C VAL A 66 3.73 12.92 14.02
N PRO A 67 4.49 11.93 14.54
CA PRO A 67 5.58 12.21 15.47
C PRO A 67 6.73 13.02 14.86
N ALA A 68 6.86 13.02 13.52
CA ALA A 68 7.90 13.72 12.75
C ALA A 68 9.32 13.48 13.30
N PHE A 69 9.61 12.24 13.71
CA PHE A 69 10.87 11.84 14.31
C PHE A 69 11.29 10.46 13.82
N GLY A 70 12.59 10.26 13.61
CA GLY A 70 13.10 9.02 13.01
C GLY A 70 12.73 8.95 11.54
N ASN A 71 11.80 8.07 11.20
CA ASN A 71 11.33 7.78 9.85
C ASN A 71 9.96 7.05 9.91
N GLU A 72 9.48 6.51 8.79
CA GLU A 72 8.26 5.70 8.70
C GLU A 72 8.29 4.41 9.55
N TRP A 73 9.46 4.00 10.04
CA TRP A 73 9.63 2.93 11.02
C TRP A 73 9.54 3.41 12.48
N TYR A 74 9.22 4.69 12.74
CA TYR A 74 8.93 5.17 14.10
C TYR A 74 7.94 4.26 14.87
N PRO A 75 6.84 3.75 14.28
CA PRO A 75 5.89 2.90 15.00
C PRO A 75 6.51 1.59 15.49
N ARG A 76 7.52 1.06 14.82
CA ARG A 76 8.31 -0.09 15.27
C ARG A 76 9.36 0.34 16.28
N ASN A 77 10.20 1.30 15.90
CA ASN A 77 11.39 1.68 16.64
C ASN A 77 11.06 2.31 17.99
N MET A 78 9.89 2.96 18.13
CA MET A 78 9.44 3.49 19.40
C MET A 78 9.23 2.40 20.46
N TYR A 79 9.13 1.11 20.10
CA TYR A 79 9.04 -0.03 21.03
C TYR A 79 10.36 -0.82 21.18
N LEU A 80 11.48 -0.32 20.63
CA LEU A 80 12.80 -0.91 20.82
C LEU A 80 13.54 -0.14 21.92
N GLN A 81 13.66 -0.70 23.13
CA GLN A 81 14.08 0.04 24.35
C GLN A 81 15.38 0.84 24.24
N ASP A 82 16.34 0.40 23.42
CA ASP A 82 17.63 1.08 23.25
C ASP A 82 17.64 2.14 22.13
N SER A 83 16.58 2.22 21.33
CA SER A 83 16.49 3.11 20.17
C SER A 83 16.39 4.58 20.57
N LYS A 84 16.76 5.47 19.64
CA LYS A 84 16.55 6.91 19.82
C LYS A 84 15.06 7.26 19.82
N GLU A 85 14.24 6.51 19.08
CA GLU A 85 12.79 6.68 18.97
C GLU A 85 12.09 6.34 20.29
N PHE A 86 12.50 5.27 20.98
CA PHE A 86 11.98 4.89 22.29
C PHE A 86 12.28 5.97 23.33
N LYS A 87 13.53 6.44 23.39
CA LYS A 87 13.94 7.54 24.29
C LYS A 87 13.18 8.83 23.99
N HIS A 88 13.04 9.19 22.71
CA HIS A 88 12.24 10.33 22.28
C HIS A 88 10.78 10.18 22.69
N HIS A 89 10.20 8.99 22.51
CA HIS A 89 8.81 8.71 22.84
C HIS A 89 8.53 8.92 24.32
N LEU A 90 9.35 8.31 25.19
CA LEU A 90 9.24 8.47 26.63
C LEU A 90 9.37 9.93 27.07
N ALA A 91 10.32 10.68 26.50
CA ALA A 91 10.56 12.07 26.87
C ALA A 91 9.43 13.02 26.43
N LYS A 92 8.80 12.76 25.28
CA LYS A 92 7.82 13.67 24.65
C LYS A 92 6.36 13.30 24.96
N TYR A 93 6.03 12.01 24.98
CA TYR A 93 4.66 11.52 25.10
C TYR A 93 4.42 10.71 26.38
N GLY A 94 5.48 10.15 26.96
CA GLY A 94 5.41 9.38 28.20
C GLY A 94 5.45 7.86 27.97
N PRO A 95 5.10 7.06 29.00
CA PRO A 95 5.15 5.59 28.93
C PRO A 95 4.18 5.01 27.89
N HIS A 96 4.58 3.94 27.21
CA HIS A 96 3.78 3.25 26.17
C HIS A 96 2.44 2.70 26.63
N THR A 97 2.27 2.46 27.94
CA THR A 97 0.99 2.06 28.54
C THR A 97 0.00 3.22 28.70
N LYS A 98 0.46 4.47 28.58
CA LYS A 98 -0.34 5.69 28.67
C LYS A 98 -0.49 6.38 27.32
N PHE A 99 0.57 6.36 26.52
CA PHE A 99 0.57 6.86 25.17
C PHE A 99 1.39 5.90 24.30
N GLY A 100 0.73 5.21 23.38
CA GLY A 100 1.38 4.33 22.40
C GLY A 100 0.98 4.72 20.98
N TYR A 101 1.32 3.88 20.00
CA TYR A 101 1.21 4.28 18.59
C TYR A 101 -0.23 4.62 18.16
N LYS A 102 -1.22 3.88 18.64
CA LYS A 102 -2.66 4.13 18.43
C LYS A 102 -3.07 5.57 18.77
N ASP A 103 -2.39 6.22 19.72
CA ASP A 103 -2.75 7.55 20.20
C ASP A 103 -2.32 8.66 19.24
N PHE A 104 -1.51 8.34 18.22
CA PHE A 104 -1.24 9.23 17.09
C PHE A 104 -2.36 9.23 16.04
N ILE A 105 -3.18 8.18 15.95
CA ILE A 105 -4.26 8.07 14.97
C ILE A 105 -5.23 9.27 15.03
N PRO A 106 -5.79 9.68 16.20
CA PRO A 106 -6.67 10.85 16.26
C PRO A 106 -5.95 12.18 15.98
N GLN A 107 -4.62 12.22 16.00
CA GLN A 107 -3.82 13.40 15.68
C GLN A 107 -3.50 13.51 14.20
N PHE A 108 -3.52 12.38 13.46
CA PHE A 108 -3.41 12.38 12.01
C PHE A 108 -4.72 12.88 11.38
N LYS A 109 -4.85 14.20 11.22
CA LYS A 109 -6.10 14.83 10.75
C LYS A 109 -6.11 15.20 9.26
N ALA A 110 -4.93 15.30 8.64
CA ALA A 110 -4.79 15.75 7.26
C ALA A 110 -5.47 17.11 6.95
N GLU A 111 -5.47 18.05 7.89
CA GLU A 111 -6.24 19.31 7.82
C GLU A 111 -5.92 20.19 6.60
N LYS A 112 -4.70 20.07 6.05
CA LYS A 112 -4.23 20.82 4.88
C LYS A 112 -4.01 19.93 3.65
N PHE A 113 -4.53 18.71 3.66
CA PHE A 113 -4.39 17.80 2.53
C PHE A 113 -5.34 18.19 1.40
N ASP A 114 -4.74 18.60 0.28
CA ASP A 114 -5.40 18.87 -1.00
C ASP A 114 -4.81 17.94 -2.08
N PRO A 115 -5.54 16.88 -2.50
CA PRO A 115 -5.07 15.94 -3.51
C PRO A 115 -4.94 16.59 -4.89
N ASN A 116 -5.74 17.62 -5.23
CA ASN A 116 -5.65 18.30 -6.52
C ASN A 116 -4.37 19.12 -6.60
N HIS A 117 -4.02 19.82 -5.51
CA HIS A 117 -2.77 20.57 -5.44
C HIS A 117 -1.56 19.63 -5.55
N TRP A 118 -1.57 18.50 -4.82
CA TRP A 118 -0.52 17.49 -4.93
C TRP A 118 -0.37 16.98 -6.37
N ALA A 119 -1.46 16.55 -7.00
CA ALA A 119 -1.43 16.05 -8.36
C ALA A 119 -0.95 17.12 -9.37
N GLU A 120 -1.30 18.39 -9.19
CA GLU A 120 -0.78 19.49 -10.00
C GLU A 120 0.74 19.65 -9.85
N VAL A 121 1.25 19.63 -8.61
CA VAL A 121 2.69 19.71 -8.32
C VAL A 121 3.43 18.53 -8.95
N PHE A 122 2.91 17.31 -8.79
CA PHE A 122 3.52 16.11 -9.37
C PHE A 122 3.59 16.16 -10.89
N ARG A 123 2.52 16.61 -11.55
CA ARG A 123 2.51 16.82 -13.00
C ARG A 123 3.53 17.88 -13.43
N LYS A 124 3.62 18.99 -12.70
CA LYS A 124 4.62 20.05 -12.96
C LYS A 124 6.06 19.56 -12.77
N ALA A 125 6.28 18.62 -11.85
CA ALA A 125 7.57 17.96 -11.68
C ALA A 125 7.91 16.97 -12.82
N GLY A 126 6.96 16.68 -13.71
CA GLY A 126 7.14 15.78 -14.85
C GLY A 126 6.83 14.31 -14.57
N ALA A 127 6.26 13.98 -13.40
CA ALA A 127 5.90 12.62 -13.05
C ALA A 127 4.89 12.03 -14.04
N LYS A 128 5.08 10.76 -14.40
CA LYS A 128 4.13 10.01 -15.25
C LYS A 128 3.24 9.08 -14.44
N PHE A 129 3.69 8.66 -13.27
CA PHE A 129 2.92 7.81 -12.37
C PHE A 129 3.18 8.16 -10.90
N ILE A 130 2.19 7.92 -10.05
CA ILE A 130 2.23 8.18 -8.60
C ILE A 130 1.95 6.89 -7.84
N VAL A 131 2.68 6.66 -6.73
CA VAL A 131 2.55 5.47 -5.89
C VAL A 131 2.50 5.88 -4.42
N PRO A 132 1.32 6.21 -3.86
CA PRO A 132 1.16 6.36 -2.42
C PRO A 132 1.20 5.00 -1.73
N VAL A 133 1.70 4.98 -0.49
CA VAL A 133 1.53 3.83 0.40
C VAL A 133 0.08 3.77 0.87
N ALA A 134 -0.66 2.76 0.39
CA ALA A 134 -2.04 2.54 0.79
C ALA A 134 -2.11 1.89 2.18
N GLU A 135 -1.17 1.03 2.51
CA GLU A 135 -1.00 0.45 3.86
C GLU A 135 0.48 0.17 4.08
N HIS A 136 1.06 0.76 5.13
CA HIS A 136 2.45 0.52 5.51
C HIS A 136 2.51 -0.67 6.50
N HIS A 137 3.68 -0.92 7.09
CA HIS A 137 3.84 -1.99 8.08
C HIS A 137 3.11 -1.72 9.41
N ASP A 138 2.58 -0.51 9.62
CA ASP A 138 1.98 -0.07 10.87
C ASP A 138 0.52 -0.51 11.07
N GLY A 139 -0.08 -1.14 10.05
CA GLY A 139 -1.44 -1.70 10.11
C GLY A 139 -2.57 -0.68 9.96
N PHE A 140 -2.25 0.58 9.66
CA PHE A 140 -3.24 1.62 9.40
C PHE A 140 -3.44 1.81 7.91
N ALA A 141 -4.65 1.49 7.42
CA ALA A 141 -5.01 1.65 6.02
C ALA A 141 -5.31 3.12 5.69
N MET A 142 -4.65 3.68 4.68
CA MET A 142 -4.86 5.05 4.19
C MET A 142 -6.08 5.19 3.26
N TYR A 143 -6.93 4.18 3.20
CA TYR A 143 -8.08 4.07 2.30
C TYR A 143 -9.32 3.67 3.08
N ASP A 144 -10.51 3.70 2.46
CA ASP A 144 -11.71 3.12 3.08
C ASP A 144 -11.62 1.59 3.12
N CYS A 145 -10.94 1.02 4.11
CA CYS A 145 -10.78 -0.44 4.25
C CYS A 145 -12.03 -1.08 4.87
N SER A 146 -12.61 -2.08 4.22
CA SER A 146 -13.78 -2.81 4.73
C SER A 146 -13.37 -3.88 5.75
N LEU A 147 -12.12 -4.35 5.67
CA LEU A 147 -11.58 -5.46 6.47
C LEU A 147 -10.99 -5.01 7.82
N SER A 148 -10.83 -3.70 8.04
CA SER A 148 -10.29 -3.15 9.29
C SER A 148 -11.07 -1.92 9.75
N PRO A 149 -11.28 -1.72 11.07
CA PRO A 149 -11.72 -0.44 11.59
C PRO A 149 -10.59 0.60 11.59
N TRP A 150 -9.32 0.17 11.52
CA TRP A 150 -8.13 1.01 11.56
C TRP A 150 -7.80 1.56 10.18
N CYS A 151 -8.58 2.55 9.75
CA CYS A 151 -8.36 3.18 8.46
C CYS A 151 -8.71 4.68 8.45
N ALA A 152 -8.12 5.41 7.50
CA ALA A 152 -8.25 6.84 7.37
C ALA A 152 -9.69 7.30 7.10
N ALA A 153 -10.53 6.46 6.49
CA ALA A 153 -11.94 6.78 6.28
C ALA A 153 -12.77 6.75 7.58
N LYS A 154 -12.37 5.93 8.56
CA LYS A 154 -13.09 5.73 9.83
C LYS A 154 -12.49 6.52 10.98
N MET A 155 -11.19 6.77 10.95
CA MET A 155 -10.41 7.37 12.03
C MET A 155 -9.51 8.50 11.52
N GLY A 156 -8.99 9.33 12.42
CA GLY A 156 -8.07 10.42 12.07
C GLY A 156 -8.70 11.39 11.05
N PRO A 157 -8.29 11.37 9.76
CA PRO A 157 -8.82 12.30 8.75
C PRO A 157 -10.30 12.11 8.43
N LYS A 158 -10.85 10.90 8.64
CA LYS A 158 -12.19 10.49 8.17
C LYS A 158 -12.39 10.75 6.67
N ARG A 159 -11.36 10.41 5.89
CA ARG A 159 -11.24 10.61 4.45
C ARG A 159 -10.63 9.39 3.80
N ASP A 160 -11.11 9.05 2.61
CA ASP A 160 -10.47 8.04 1.76
C ASP A 160 -9.28 8.68 1.02
N ILE A 161 -8.12 8.76 1.68
CA ILE A 161 -6.94 9.47 1.17
C ILE A 161 -6.46 8.87 -0.15
N VAL A 162 -6.41 7.54 -0.26
CA VAL A 162 -6.02 6.82 -1.49
C VAL A 162 -7.02 7.10 -2.61
N GLY A 163 -8.33 6.98 -2.36
CA GLY A 163 -9.36 7.25 -3.37
C GLY A 163 -9.35 8.70 -3.87
N GLU A 164 -9.24 9.66 -2.95
CA GLU A 164 -9.14 11.09 -3.29
C GLU A 164 -7.89 11.42 -4.12
N LEU A 165 -6.73 10.84 -3.77
CA LEU A 165 -5.51 11.02 -4.53
C LEU A 165 -5.58 10.34 -5.90
N ALA A 166 -6.16 9.13 -5.99
CA ALA A 166 -6.36 8.42 -7.24
C ALA A 166 -7.18 9.25 -8.25
N ALA A 167 -8.28 9.85 -7.78
CA ALA A 167 -9.12 10.72 -8.59
C ALA A 167 -8.35 11.96 -9.10
N ALA A 168 -7.60 12.63 -8.22
CA ALA A 168 -6.83 13.81 -8.58
C ALA A 168 -5.68 13.53 -9.55
N VAL A 169 -4.95 12.42 -9.35
CA VAL A 169 -3.86 11.97 -10.23
C VAL A 169 -4.37 11.67 -11.64
N ARG A 170 -5.48 10.92 -11.75
CA ARG A 170 -6.12 10.62 -13.04
C ARG A 170 -6.63 11.86 -13.74
N LYS A 171 -7.20 12.82 -13.00
CA LYS A 171 -7.65 14.11 -13.55
C LYS A 171 -6.51 14.91 -14.19
N GLN A 172 -5.27 14.72 -13.72
CA GLN A 172 -4.07 15.36 -14.28
C GLN A 172 -3.45 14.54 -15.43
N GLY A 173 -4.07 13.45 -15.86
CA GLY A 173 -3.58 12.58 -16.94
C GLY A 173 -2.35 11.74 -16.57
N MET A 174 -2.07 11.58 -15.27
CA MET A 174 -1.01 10.71 -14.78
C MET A 174 -1.56 9.33 -14.43
N VAL A 175 -0.69 8.33 -14.45
CA VAL A 175 -1.01 6.97 -14.05
C VAL A 175 -1.05 6.86 -12.52
N PHE A 176 -2.08 6.23 -11.99
CA PHE A 176 -2.18 5.95 -10.57
C PHE A 176 -1.75 4.51 -10.28
N GLY A 177 -0.74 4.36 -9.43
CA GLY A 177 -0.42 3.12 -8.74
C GLY A 177 -0.67 3.25 -7.24
N LEU A 178 -0.35 2.21 -6.48
CA LEU A 178 -0.34 2.22 -5.02
C LEU A 178 0.62 1.15 -4.49
N SER A 179 0.96 1.26 -3.22
CA SER A 179 1.84 0.31 -2.53
C SER A 179 1.18 -0.35 -1.33
N SER A 180 1.47 -1.62 -1.09
CA SER A 180 1.13 -2.34 0.14
C SER A 180 2.38 -2.95 0.76
N HIS A 181 2.66 -2.58 2.02
CA HIS A 181 3.80 -3.06 2.78
C HIS A 181 3.33 -3.98 3.93
N ARG A 182 2.09 -4.47 3.85
CA ARG A 182 1.38 -5.23 4.88
C ARG A 182 2.11 -6.52 5.29
N ALA A 183 2.94 -7.09 4.42
CA ALA A 183 3.65 -8.34 4.69
C ALA A 183 4.45 -8.28 6.01
N GLU A 184 5.21 -7.21 6.24
CA GLU A 184 6.06 -7.04 7.44
C GLU A 184 5.25 -6.80 8.71
N HIS A 185 3.97 -6.43 8.59
CA HIS A 185 3.11 -6.26 9.76
C HIS A 185 3.05 -7.51 10.64
N TRP A 186 3.32 -8.70 10.07
CA TRP A 186 3.44 -9.96 10.79
C TRP A 186 4.26 -9.83 12.08
N TRP A 187 5.40 -9.15 12.01
CA TRP A 187 6.36 -9.01 13.10
C TRP A 187 6.66 -7.57 13.51
N PHE A 188 6.05 -6.59 12.84
CA PHE A 188 6.45 -5.18 12.94
C PHE A 188 6.42 -4.62 14.37
N PHE A 189 5.49 -5.09 15.20
CA PHE A 189 5.32 -4.66 16.60
C PHE A 189 5.91 -5.62 17.64
N ASP A 190 6.76 -6.58 17.25
CA ASP A 190 7.34 -7.58 18.18
C ASP A 190 8.08 -6.97 19.38
N GLY A 191 8.68 -5.78 19.21
CA GLY A 191 9.33 -5.03 20.29
C GLY A 191 8.37 -4.68 21.44
N GLY A 192 7.12 -4.33 21.10
CA GLY A 192 6.10 -3.96 22.08
C GLY A 192 5.65 -5.14 22.96
N MET A 193 5.90 -6.37 22.53
CA MET A 193 5.59 -7.57 23.32
C MET A 193 6.61 -7.84 24.44
N LYS A 194 7.77 -7.18 24.43
CA LYS A 194 8.91 -7.48 25.33
C LYS A 194 8.87 -6.72 26.66
N PHE A 195 7.95 -5.77 26.82
CA PHE A 195 7.77 -4.99 28.05
C PHE A 195 6.30 -4.59 28.22
N ASP A 196 5.96 -3.86 29.27
CA ASP A 196 4.59 -3.37 29.47
C ASP A 196 4.28 -2.23 28.49
N SER A 197 3.40 -2.50 27.52
CA SER A 197 3.05 -1.57 26.43
C SER A 197 1.64 -1.85 25.91
N ASP A 198 1.07 -0.89 25.18
CA ASP A 198 -0.27 -1.02 24.59
C ASP A 198 -0.37 -2.06 23.46
N VAL A 199 0.76 -2.55 22.92
CA VAL A 199 0.78 -3.67 21.97
C VAL A 199 0.23 -4.95 22.60
N LYS A 200 0.35 -5.10 23.93
CA LYS A 200 -0.15 -6.26 24.68
C LYS A 200 -1.63 -6.15 25.08
N ASP A 201 -2.26 -5.00 24.83
CA ASP A 201 -3.65 -4.78 25.18
C ASP A 201 -4.57 -5.42 24.12
N PRO A 202 -5.43 -6.39 24.50
CA PRO A 202 -6.30 -7.09 23.57
C PRO A 202 -7.31 -6.16 22.85
N GLN A 203 -7.60 -4.98 23.39
CA GLN A 203 -8.47 -3.99 22.73
C GLN A 203 -7.87 -3.49 21.41
N TYR A 204 -6.54 -3.47 21.29
CA TYR A 204 -5.82 -2.95 20.12
C TYR A 204 -5.14 -4.06 19.30
N ALA A 205 -5.44 -5.32 19.60
CA ALA A 205 -4.83 -6.47 18.92
C ALA A 205 -5.08 -6.47 17.40
N SER A 206 -6.19 -5.90 16.92
CA SER A 206 -6.47 -5.79 15.48
C SER A 206 -5.69 -4.67 14.77
N LEU A 207 -5.08 -3.75 15.51
CA LEU A 207 -4.14 -2.74 14.97
C LEU A 207 -2.71 -3.28 14.97
N TYR A 208 -2.27 -3.83 16.10
CA TYR A 208 -0.88 -4.22 16.31
C TYR A 208 -0.57 -5.65 15.86
N GLY A 209 -1.59 -6.50 15.81
CA GLY A 209 -1.45 -7.92 15.61
C GLY A 209 -1.11 -8.27 14.16
N PRO A 210 -0.23 -9.26 13.97
CA PRO A 210 0.00 -10.33 14.94
C PRO A 210 1.23 -10.16 15.83
N ALA A 211 2.07 -9.13 15.62
CA ALA A 211 3.23 -8.77 16.47
C ALA A 211 4.15 -9.96 16.84
N GLN A 212 4.34 -10.88 15.89
CA GLN A 212 5.08 -12.12 16.09
C GLN A 212 6.60 -11.86 16.16
N PRO A 213 7.39 -12.72 16.82
CA PRO A 213 8.84 -12.56 16.85
C PRO A 213 9.42 -12.48 15.43
N GLU A 214 10.14 -11.40 15.11
CA GLU A 214 10.73 -11.19 13.76
C GLU A 214 11.62 -12.37 13.34
N LYS A 215 12.39 -12.89 14.30
CA LYS A 215 13.23 -14.07 14.09
C LYS A 215 12.44 -15.32 14.48
N ALA A 216 12.41 -16.30 13.57
CA ALA A 216 11.84 -17.64 13.76
C ALA A 216 10.30 -17.74 13.76
N SER A 217 9.58 -16.73 13.27
CA SER A 217 8.15 -16.87 12.96
C SER A 217 7.89 -16.74 11.47
N HIS A 218 6.92 -17.51 10.99
CA HIS A 218 6.49 -17.56 9.59
C HIS A 218 5.01 -17.16 9.55
N PRO A 219 4.58 -16.36 8.55
CA PRO A 219 3.19 -15.93 8.46
C PRO A 219 2.28 -17.15 8.31
N ASP A 220 1.25 -17.20 9.14
CA ASP A 220 0.26 -18.27 9.08
C ASP A 220 -0.76 -18.05 7.95
N LYS A 221 -1.58 -19.08 7.73
CA LYS A 221 -2.63 -19.04 6.69
C LYS A 221 -3.59 -17.86 6.88
N ALA A 222 -3.99 -17.56 8.12
CA ALA A 222 -4.97 -16.51 8.38
C ALA A 222 -4.41 -15.12 8.01
N PHE A 223 -3.15 -14.86 8.31
CA PHE A 223 -2.48 -13.62 7.92
C PHE A 223 -2.28 -13.52 6.40
N LEU A 224 -1.94 -14.62 5.73
CA LEU A 224 -1.79 -14.64 4.28
C LEU A 224 -3.14 -14.45 3.55
N ASP A 225 -4.22 -15.05 4.06
CA ASP A 225 -5.58 -14.85 3.56
C ASP A 225 -6.01 -13.36 3.74
N ASP A 226 -5.76 -12.76 4.90
CA ASP A 226 -6.02 -11.33 5.16
C ASP A 226 -5.20 -10.42 4.23
N TRP A 227 -3.91 -10.71 4.07
CA TRP A 227 -3.03 -9.99 3.14
C TRP A 227 -3.57 -10.01 1.71
N LEU A 228 -3.97 -11.18 1.21
CA LEU A 228 -4.52 -11.32 -0.14
C LEU A 228 -5.86 -10.60 -0.28
N ALA A 229 -6.75 -10.70 0.72
CA ALA A 229 -8.05 -10.04 0.71
C ALA A 229 -7.93 -8.51 0.67
N ARG A 230 -7.05 -7.92 1.50
CA ARG A 230 -6.77 -6.48 1.49
C ARG A 230 -6.18 -6.02 0.17
N THR A 231 -5.25 -6.80 -0.37
CA THR A 231 -4.60 -6.44 -1.63
C THR A 231 -5.58 -6.51 -2.80
N ARG A 232 -6.52 -7.47 -2.82
CA ARG A 232 -7.62 -7.51 -3.78
C ARG A 232 -8.60 -6.34 -3.58
N GLU A 233 -8.92 -5.96 -2.35
CA GLU A 233 -9.76 -4.78 -2.07
C GLU A 233 -9.16 -3.50 -2.67
N LEU A 234 -7.84 -3.31 -2.60
CA LEU A 234 -7.16 -2.18 -3.23
C LEU A 234 -7.33 -2.18 -4.76
N VAL A 235 -7.24 -3.35 -5.39
CA VAL A 235 -7.45 -3.52 -6.84
C VAL A 235 -8.89 -3.16 -7.21
N ASP A 236 -9.86 -3.69 -6.49
CA ASP A 236 -11.29 -3.53 -6.80
C ASP A 236 -11.77 -2.08 -6.61
N LYS A 237 -11.31 -1.42 -5.53
CA LYS A 237 -11.72 -0.05 -5.22
C LYS A 237 -11.04 0.98 -6.08
N TYR A 238 -9.74 0.81 -6.34
CA TYR A 238 -8.93 1.90 -6.89
C TYR A 238 -8.39 1.64 -8.28
N GLN A 239 -8.49 0.42 -8.83
CA GLN A 239 -7.98 0.06 -10.16
C GLN A 239 -6.56 0.59 -10.43
N PRO A 240 -5.59 0.38 -9.52
CA PRO A 240 -4.24 0.89 -9.71
C PRO A 240 -3.61 0.22 -10.93
N GLN A 241 -2.93 0.99 -11.78
CA GLN A 241 -2.18 0.44 -12.92
C GLN A 241 -0.80 -0.07 -12.51
N LEU A 242 -0.38 0.22 -11.27
CA LEU A 242 0.86 -0.27 -10.67
C LEU A 242 0.57 -0.62 -9.20
N VAL A 243 0.85 -1.86 -8.81
CA VAL A 243 0.86 -2.30 -7.42
C VAL A 243 2.30 -2.59 -7.04
N TRP A 244 2.77 -1.94 -5.98
CA TRP A 244 4.14 -2.08 -5.48
C TRP A 244 4.11 -2.84 -4.15
N PHE A 245 5.02 -3.82 -4.00
CA PHE A 245 5.20 -4.56 -2.75
C PHE A 245 6.59 -4.39 -2.17
N ASP A 246 6.62 -4.27 -0.84
CA ASP A 246 7.87 -4.21 -0.07
C ASP A 246 8.53 -5.59 0.08
N TRP A 247 9.80 -5.58 0.45
CA TRP A 247 10.72 -6.69 0.26
C TRP A 247 10.33 -7.99 0.97
N TRP A 248 9.71 -7.93 2.16
CA TRP A 248 9.40 -9.13 2.95
C TRP A 248 8.33 -10.03 2.32
N ILE A 249 7.69 -9.58 1.24
CA ILE A 249 6.79 -10.41 0.44
C ILE A 249 7.47 -11.63 -0.19
N GLN A 250 8.80 -11.70 -0.16
CA GLN A 250 9.58 -12.82 -0.70
C GLN A 250 9.67 -14.03 0.24
N GLN A 251 9.05 -14.01 1.42
CA GLN A 251 9.00 -15.22 2.23
C GLN A 251 8.29 -16.34 1.44
N PRO A 252 8.77 -17.60 1.49
CA PRO A 252 8.22 -18.69 0.68
C PRO A 252 6.70 -18.88 0.81
N GLU A 253 6.15 -18.55 1.98
CA GLU A 253 4.73 -18.66 2.29
C GLU A 253 3.85 -17.73 1.44
N PHE A 254 4.37 -16.58 1.00
CA PHE A 254 3.64 -15.67 0.12
C PHE A 254 3.63 -16.11 -1.35
N ALA A 255 4.51 -17.02 -1.77
CA ALA A 255 4.63 -17.43 -3.17
C ALA A 255 3.29 -17.87 -3.82
N PRO A 256 2.49 -18.78 -3.21
CA PRO A 256 1.19 -19.14 -3.78
C PRO A 256 0.19 -17.96 -3.78
N TYR A 257 0.21 -17.11 -2.75
CA TYR A 257 -0.67 -15.94 -2.66
C TYR A 257 -0.29 -14.85 -3.67
N LEU A 258 1.00 -14.73 -4.01
CA LEU A 258 1.48 -13.86 -5.07
C LEU A 258 1.02 -14.34 -6.45
N GLN A 259 1.06 -15.65 -6.70
CA GLN A 259 0.51 -16.23 -7.94
C GLN A 259 -1.00 -15.95 -8.06
N GLU A 260 -1.74 -16.17 -6.97
CA GLU A 260 -3.16 -15.86 -6.88
C GLU A 260 -3.46 -14.38 -7.07
N PHE A 261 -2.67 -13.50 -6.46
CA PHE A 261 -2.84 -12.06 -6.59
C PHE A 261 -2.52 -11.59 -8.01
N ALA A 262 -1.39 -12.02 -8.59
CA ALA A 262 -0.98 -11.63 -9.93
C ALA A 262 -2.01 -12.06 -10.98
N ALA A 263 -2.49 -13.32 -10.91
CA ALA A 263 -3.54 -13.79 -11.80
C ALA A 263 -4.82 -12.97 -11.66
N TYR A 264 -5.24 -12.67 -10.41
CA TYR A 264 -6.39 -11.82 -10.14
C TYR A 264 -6.23 -10.42 -10.76
N TYR A 265 -5.11 -9.77 -10.47
CA TYR A 265 -4.81 -8.40 -10.85
C TYR A 265 -4.68 -8.24 -12.38
N TYR A 266 -3.98 -9.16 -13.05
CA TYR A 266 -3.84 -9.13 -14.51
C TYR A 266 -5.16 -9.36 -15.23
N ASN A 267 -5.96 -10.32 -14.77
CA ASN A 267 -7.29 -10.56 -15.33
C ASN A 267 -8.21 -9.35 -15.09
N LYS A 268 -8.18 -8.77 -13.90
CA LYS A 268 -9.00 -7.59 -13.58
C LYS A 268 -8.65 -6.38 -14.42
N GLY A 269 -7.37 -6.06 -14.59
CA GLY A 269 -7.04 -4.88 -15.37
C GLY A 269 -7.22 -5.04 -16.88
N ALA A 270 -7.33 -6.26 -17.40
CA ALA A 270 -7.83 -6.49 -18.75
C ALA A 270 -9.33 -6.13 -18.92
N GLU A 271 -10.09 -6.03 -17.83
CA GLU A 271 -11.50 -5.59 -17.82
C GLU A 271 -11.64 -4.06 -17.74
N TRP A 272 -10.57 -3.33 -17.41
CA TRP A 272 -10.61 -1.88 -17.20
C TRP A 272 -10.60 -1.12 -18.54
N LYS A 273 -11.42 -0.06 -18.61
CA LYS A 273 -11.62 0.80 -19.79
C LYS A 273 -10.80 2.08 -19.72
#